data_AF-A2FID6-F1
#
_entry.id   AF-A2FID6-F1
#
_cell.length_a   1.000
_cell.length_b   1.000
_cell.length_c   1.000
_cell.angle_alpha   90.00
_cell.angle_beta   90.00
_cell.angle_gamma   90.00
#
_symmetry.space_group_name_H-M   'P 1'
#
loop_
_entity.id
_entity.type
_entity.pdbx_description
1 polymer ?
#
loop_
_entity_poly.entity_id
_entity_poly.type
_entity_poly.pdbx_seq_one_letter_code
_entity_poly.pdbx_strand_id
1 'polypeptide(L)'
;MNKEREQRELIKQKLQEQSNIVEPMMKFLRKFSKHLRRDFLAILVKMASKEFAIPTVRRDWRTRKGMIAFLVDNWSNIKHLIMTDTFFKWYCWQFPMLEDLLVNRNFVMFLYDNWAKYKQILTNSNTNFLLTMNMPNLLQLISNASSSVDTFPSNWCQLEIGIGLRNLFGHFLRVSKSQAAPEIQHSLSVPNIVNSITDCSANEQMSIGSSNLEMNSEFSAPTSDPMEVSVAPDPTYTYSNDNLDDFDDFLLNQGEIPSPSNDVDQMEFAEYII
;
A
#
# COMPACT_ATOMS: atom_id res chain seq x y z
N MET A 1 38.74 -13.48 16.81
CA MET A 1 39.42 -12.38 16.08
C MET A 1 39.17 -12.38 14.57
N ASN A 2 39.44 -13.46 13.81
CA ASN A 2 39.26 -13.41 12.33
C ASN A 2 37.79 -13.26 11.87
N LYS A 3 36.85 -13.96 12.52
CA LYS A 3 35.40 -13.92 12.18
C LYS A 3 34.76 -12.54 12.33
N GLU A 4 35.16 -11.78 13.36
CA GLU A 4 34.63 -10.42 13.59
C GLU A 4 35.09 -9.44 12.51
N ARG A 5 36.34 -9.59 12.04
CA ARG A 5 36.88 -8.78 10.95
C ARG A 5 36.14 -9.06 9.64
N GLU A 6 35.94 -10.33 9.31
CA GLU A 6 35.17 -10.76 8.13
C GLU A 6 33.72 -10.22 8.18
N GLN A 7 33.07 -10.27 9.33
CA GLN A 7 31.72 -9.75 9.50
C GLN A 7 31.66 -8.22 9.31
N ARG A 8 32.66 -7.47 9.83
CA ARG A 8 32.74 -6.02 9.65
C ARG A 8 32.91 -5.61 8.19
N GLU A 9 33.80 -6.29 7.46
CA GLU A 9 34.00 -6.03 6.04
C GLU A 9 32.74 -6.33 5.22
N LEU A 10 32.03 -7.43 5.53
CA LEU A 10 30.77 -7.77 4.88
C LEU A 10 29.69 -6.70 5.12
N ILE A 11 29.58 -6.17 6.34
CA ILE A 11 28.64 -5.09 6.68
C ILE A 11 29.01 -3.82 5.90
N LYS A 12 30.29 -3.45 5.87
CA LYS A 12 30.77 -2.28 5.15
C LYS A 12 30.49 -2.38 3.65
N GLN A 13 30.70 -3.56 3.05
CA GLN A 13 30.38 -3.81 1.67
C GLN A 13 28.86 -3.65 1.40
N LYS A 14 28.01 -4.23 2.25
CA LYS A 14 26.55 -4.08 2.12
C LYS A 14 26.09 -2.63 2.21
N LEU A 15 26.65 -1.85 3.14
CA LEU A 15 26.34 -0.42 3.28
C LEU A 15 26.75 0.36 2.02
N GLN A 16 27.92 0.06 1.46
CA GLN A 16 28.37 0.69 0.22
C GLN A 16 27.45 0.34 -0.97
N GLU A 17 27.04 -0.91 -1.09
CA GLU A 17 26.10 -1.36 -2.11
C GLU A 17 24.74 -0.68 -1.97
N GLN A 18 24.21 -0.57 -0.75
CA GLN A 18 22.98 0.15 -0.47
C GLN A 18 23.10 1.64 -0.85
N SER A 19 24.20 2.30 -0.47
CA SER A 19 24.46 3.70 -0.83
C SER A 19 24.38 3.94 -2.34
N ASN A 20 24.91 3.01 -3.15
CA ASN A 20 24.89 3.12 -4.60
C ASN A 20 23.48 3.01 -5.20
N ILE A 21 22.53 2.41 -4.47
CA ILE A 21 21.14 2.18 -4.91
C ILE A 21 20.22 3.32 -4.46
N VAL A 22 20.47 3.91 -3.29
CA VAL A 22 19.59 4.90 -2.64
C VAL A 22 19.30 6.08 -3.57
N GLU A 23 20.33 6.75 -4.09
CA GLU A 23 20.15 7.94 -4.92
C GLU A 23 19.40 7.65 -6.23
N PRO A 24 19.78 6.64 -7.04
CA PRO A 24 19.01 6.26 -8.23
C PRO A 24 17.55 5.89 -7.93
N MET A 25 17.30 5.18 -6.82
CA MET A 25 15.96 4.82 -6.37
C MET A 25 15.15 6.07 -6.04
N MET A 26 15.68 6.96 -5.20
CA MET A 26 15.00 8.18 -4.78
C MET A 26 14.72 9.08 -5.99
N LYS A 27 15.70 9.27 -6.88
CA LYS A 27 15.53 10.01 -8.14
C LYS A 27 14.41 9.43 -9.00
N PHE A 28 14.30 8.12 -9.08
CA PHE A 28 13.22 7.46 -9.82
C PHE A 28 11.86 7.67 -9.15
N LEU A 29 11.75 7.49 -7.83
CA LEU A 29 10.50 7.64 -7.10
C LEU A 29 10.01 9.10 -7.05
N ARG A 30 10.92 10.08 -7.11
CA ARG A 30 10.58 11.52 -7.17
C ARG A 30 9.78 11.90 -8.41
N LYS A 31 9.76 11.06 -9.46
CA LYS A 31 8.88 11.22 -10.63
C LYS A 31 7.39 11.08 -10.28
N PHE A 32 7.08 10.34 -9.21
CA PHE A 32 5.72 10.04 -8.77
C PHE A 32 5.32 10.80 -7.50
N SER A 33 6.29 11.15 -6.65
CA SER A 33 6.08 11.97 -5.45
C SER A 33 7.28 12.88 -5.24
N LYS A 34 7.16 14.16 -5.62
CA LYS A 34 8.26 15.15 -5.64
C LYS A 34 9.05 15.18 -4.33
N HIS A 35 8.34 15.14 -3.20
CA HIS A 35 8.95 15.21 -1.86
C HIS A 35 9.06 13.86 -1.17
N LEU A 36 8.76 12.75 -1.87
CA LEU A 36 8.70 11.39 -1.33
C LEU A 36 7.93 11.37 0.00
N ARG A 37 6.66 11.76 -0.07
CA ARG A 37 5.80 11.88 1.12
C ARG A 37 5.80 10.59 1.93
N ARG A 38 5.64 10.73 3.25
CA ARG A 38 5.60 9.58 4.16
C ARG A 38 4.50 8.58 3.79
N ASP A 39 3.31 9.07 3.44
CA ASP A 39 2.17 8.22 3.09
C ASP A 39 2.43 7.42 1.80
N PHE A 40 3.01 8.06 0.79
CA PHE A 40 3.43 7.41 -0.45
C PHE A 40 4.39 6.26 -0.19
N LEU A 41 5.46 6.51 0.58
CA LEU A 41 6.44 5.49 0.95
C LEU A 41 5.81 4.38 1.79
N ALA A 42 4.96 4.72 2.76
CA ALA A 42 4.33 3.75 3.66
C ALA A 42 3.39 2.80 2.91
N ILE A 43 2.69 3.30 1.89
CA ILE A 43 1.81 2.50 1.04
C ILE A 43 2.64 1.59 0.13
N LEU A 44 3.69 2.11 -0.52
CA LEU A 44 4.62 1.27 -1.30
C LEU A 44 5.22 0.13 -0.47
N VAL A 45 5.72 0.43 0.73
CA VAL A 45 6.27 -0.57 1.66
C VAL A 45 5.20 -1.60 2.04
N LYS A 46 3.96 -1.18 2.31
CA LYS A 46 2.88 -2.11 2.67
C LYS A 46 2.50 -3.03 1.50
N MET A 47 2.38 -2.48 0.29
CA MET A 47 2.08 -3.29 -0.90
C MET A 47 3.22 -4.28 -1.15
N ALA A 48 4.48 -3.83 -1.11
CA ALA A 48 5.65 -4.68 -1.32
C ALA A 48 5.78 -5.79 -0.25
N SER A 49 5.56 -5.45 1.02
CA SER A 49 5.54 -6.43 2.12
C SER A 49 4.48 -7.52 1.88
N LYS A 50 3.30 -7.14 1.40
CA LYS A 50 2.23 -8.09 1.08
C LYS A 50 2.56 -8.93 -0.16
N GLU A 51 3.04 -8.30 -1.24
CA GLU A 51 3.42 -8.95 -2.50
C GLU A 51 4.53 -10.00 -2.30
N PHE A 52 5.55 -9.66 -1.51
CA PHE A 52 6.71 -10.53 -1.28
C PHE A 52 6.57 -11.44 -0.06
N ALA A 53 5.43 -11.40 0.64
CA ALA A 53 5.21 -12.10 1.90
C ALA A 53 6.30 -11.82 2.97
N ILE A 54 6.85 -10.60 2.98
CA ILE A 54 7.89 -10.19 3.92
C ILE A 54 7.22 -9.65 5.19
N PRO A 55 7.48 -10.26 6.37
CA PRO A 55 7.00 -9.71 7.63
C PRO A 55 7.67 -8.36 7.89
N THR A 56 6.86 -7.32 8.10
CA THR A 56 7.38 -5.98 8.41
C THR A 56 7.52 -5.79 9.91
N VAL A 57 8.75 -5.57 10.39
CA VAL A 57 8.97 -5.20 11.80
C VAL A 57 8.51 -3.75 11.98
N ARG A 58 7.91 -3.43 13.14
CA ARG A 58 7.36 -2.09 13.43
C ARG A 58 8.35 -0.93 13.19
N ARG A 59 9.65 -1.16 13.35
CA ARG A 59 10.70 -0.15 13.17
C ARG A 59 10.96 0.18 11.70
N ASP A 60 10.73 -0.78 10.81
CA ASP A 60 11.11 -0.70 9.39
C ASP A 60 10.14 0.15 8.58
N TRP A 61 8.90 0.34 9.01
CA TRP A 61 7.91 1.11 8.24
C TRP A 61 7.34 2.34 8.96
N ARG A 62 7.65 2.54 10.24
CA ARG A 62 7.19 3.73 10.99
C ARG A 62 7.98 4.99 10.68
N THR A 63 9.26 4.85 10.35
CA THR A 63 10.17 5.98 10.11
C THR A 63 10.44 6.13 8.61
N ARG A 64 10.70 7.37 8.15
CA ARG A 64 11.08 7.62 6.75
C ARG A 64 12.35 6.85 6.37
N LYS A 65 13.33 6.82 7.27
CA LYS A 65 14.59 6.08 7.09
C LYS A 65 14.35 4.58 6.93
N GLY A 66 13.55 3.97 7.82
CA GLY A 66 13.19 2.56 7.72
C GLY A 66 12.49 2.23 6.39
N MET A 67 11.54 3.07 5.98
CA MET A 67 10.83 2.85 4.71
C MET A 67 11.78 2.89 3.52
N ILE A 68 12.72 3.84 3.50
CA ILE A 68 13.75 3.91 2.46
C ILE A 68 14.63 2.66 2.49
N ALA A 69 15.10 2.24 3.67
CA ALA A 69 15.91 1.02 3.81
C ALA A 69 15.18 -0.21 3.27
N PHE A 70 13.91 -0.40 3.63
CA PHE A 70 13.08 -1.49 3.11
C PHE A 70 12.97 -1.44 1.57
N LEU A 71 12.75 -0.25 1.00
CA LEU A 71 12.65 -0.09 -0.44
C LEU A 71 13.98 -0.37 -1.15
N VAL A 72 15.12 0.00 -0.56
CA VAL A 72 16.45 -0.28 -1.10
C VAL A 72 16.71 -1.79 -1.15
N ASP A 73 16.45 -2.48 -0.04
CA ASP A 73 16.68 -3.94 0.07
C ASP A 73 15.85 -4.74 -0.94
N ASN A 74 14.72 -4.19 -1.39
CA ASN A 74 13.79 -4.83 -2.31
C ASN A 74 13.69 -4.10 -3.66
N TRP A 75 14.63 -3.22 -3.98
CA TRP A 75 14.45 -2.23 -5.04
C TRP A 75 14.28 -2.83 -6.42
N SER A 76 15.05 -3.87 -6.75
CA SER A 76 14.99 -4.54 -8.06
C SER A 76 13.59 -5.06 -8.37
N ASN A 77 12.98 -5.77 -7.41
CA ASN A 77 11.65 -6.33 -7.53
C ASN A 77 10.57 -5.24 -7.58
N ILE A 78 10.66 -4.25 -6.70
CA ILE A 78 9.71 -3.12 -6.67
C ILE A 78 9.76 -2.33 -7.98
N LYS A 79 10.97 -2.03 -8.47
CA LYS A 79 11.17 -1.34 -9.74
C LYS A 79 10.57 -2.14 -10.89
N HIS A 80 10.74 -3.46 -10.91
CA HIS A 80 10.13 -4.32 -11.92
C HIS A 80 8.59 -4.22 -11.89
N LEU A 81 7.97 -4.25 -10.71
CA LEU A 81 6.52 -4.10 -10.56
C LEU A 81 6.03 -2.72 -11.02
N ILE A 82 6.75 -1.63 -10.70
CA ILE A 82 6.38 -0.27 -11.14
C ILE A 82 6.50 -0.11 -12.67
N MET A 83 7.39 -0.86 -13.32
CA MET A 83 7.60 -0.78 -14.78
C MET A 83 6.66 -1.69 -15.58
N THR A 84 6.08 -2.71 -14.96
CA THR A 84 5.16 -3.67 -15.59
C THR A 84 3.69 -3.28 -15.35
N ASP A 85 2.76 -3.93 -16.05
CA ASP A 85 1.32 -3.62 -15.96
C ASP A 85 0.66 -4.16 -14.68
N THR A 86 1.07 -3.59 -13.54
CA THR A 86 0.63 -3.98 -12.19
C THR A 86 -0.07 -2.82 -11.47
N PHE A 87 -0.67 -3.12 -10.31
CA PHE A 87 -1.19 -2.08 -9.43
C PHE A 87 -0.11 -1.09 -8.96
N PHE A 88 1.15 -1.53 -8.81
CA PHE A 88 2.26 -0.64 -8.42
C PHE A 88 2.48 0.45 -9.46
N LYS A 89 2.45 0.08 -10.75
CA LYS A 89 2.54 1.05 -11.84
C LYS A 89 1.38 2.02 -11.78
N TRP A 90 0.14 1.51 -11.72
CA TRP A 90 -1.04 2.37 -11.65
C TRP A 90 -0.96 3.34 -10.46
N TYR A 91 -0.70 2.84 -9.26
CA TYR A 91 -0.58 3.65 -8.04
C TYR A 91 0.46 4.77 -8.20
N CYS A 92 1.69 4.43 -8.62
CA CYS A 92 2.75 5.41 -8.79
C CYS A 92 2.39 6.48 -9.83
N TRP A 93 1.81 6.08 -10.97
CA TRP A 93 1.45 7.01 -12.03
C TRP A 93 0.27 7.91 -11.68
N GLN A 94 -0.69 7.41 -10.89
CA GLN A 94 -1.87 8.19 -10.48
C GLN A 94 -1.64 9.02 -9.22
N PHE A 95 -0.63 8.71 -8.41
CA PHE A 95 -0.37 9.41 -7.15
C PHE A 95 -0.31 10.94 -7.27
N PRO A 96 0.37 11.55 -8.25
CA PRO A 96 0.40 13.01 -8.38
C PRO A 96 -0.97 13.65 -8.61
N MET A 97 -1.88 12.97 -9.32
CA MET A 97 -3.18 13.52 -9.71
C MET A 97 -4.27 13.24 -8.65
N LEU A 98 -4.13 12.14 -7.93
CA LEU A 98 -5.11 11.65 -6.96
C LEU A 98 -4.53 11.58 -5.55
N GLU A 99 -3.59 12.46 -5.23
CA GLU A 99 -2.81 12.43 -3.99
C GLU A 99 -3.69 12.36 -2.74
N ASP A 100 -4.70 13.24 -2.64
CA ASP A 100 -5.60 13.30 -1.47
C ASP A 100 -6.42 12.01 -1.29
N LEU A 101 -6.72 11.30 -2.38
CA LEU A 101 -7.44 10.04 -2.35
C LEU A 101 -6.49 8.88 -1.98
N LEU A 102 -5.32 8.87 -2.62
CA LEU A 102 -4.34 7.78 -2.55
C LEU A 102 -3.43 7.85 -1.32
N VAL A 103 -3.56 8.88 -0.47
CA VAL A 103 -2.97 8.87 0.89
C VAL A 103 -3.80 8.00 1.85
N ASN A 104 -5.06 7.67 1.55
CA ASN A 104 -5.86 6.79 2.38
C ASN A 104 -5.38 5.32 2.25
N ARG A 105 -4.58 4.89 3.23
CA ARG A 105 -3.99 3.54 3.26
C ARG A 105 -5.00 2.41 3.17
N ASN A 106 -6.18 2.53 3.80
CA ASN A 106 -7.18 1.46 3.79
C ASN A 106 -7.82 1.33 2.41
N PHE A 107 -8.13 2.48 1.79
CA PHE A 107 -8.65 2.53 0.44
C PHE A 107 -7.66 1.96 -0.58
N VAL A 108 -6.39 2.38 -0.54
CA VAL A 108 -5.39 1.87 -1.49
C VAL A 108 -5.14 0.37 -1.33
N MET A 109 -5.09 -0.14 -0.10
CA MET A 109 -4.95 -1.58 0.10
C MET A 109 -6.19 -2.37 -0.36
N PHE A 110 -7.39 -1.80 -0.19
CA PHE A 110 -8.60 -2.38 -0.77
C PHE A 110 -8.50 -2.44 -2.30
N LEU A 111 -8.03 -1.37 -2.95
CA LEU A 111 -7.84 -1.35 -4.40
C LEU A 111 -6.81 -2.38 -4.86
N TYR A 112 -5.68 -2.49 -4.15
CA TYR A 112 -4.65 -3.49 -4.42
C TYR A 112 -5.24 -4.92 -4.34
N ASP A 113 -5.99 -5.22 -3.28
CA ASP A 113 -6.61 -6.53 -3.06
C ASP A 113 -7.71 -6.87 -4.10
N ASN A 114 -8.30 -5.85 -4.70
CA ASN A 114 -9.37 -5.99 -5.68
C ASN A 114 -8.93 -5.53 -7.08
N TRP A 115 -7.62 -5.50 -7.35
CA TRP A 115 -7.10 -4.92 -8.59
C TRP A 115 -7.66 -5.62 -9.82
N ALA A 116 -7.68 -6.95 -9.84
CA ALA A 116 -8.20 -7.72 -10.97
C ALA A 116 -9.66 -7.35 -11.33
N LYS A 117 -10.48 -7.00 -10.32
CA LYS A 117 -11.89 -6.63 -10.51
C LYS A 117 -12.07 -5.21 -11.03
N TYR A 118 -11.25 -4.27 -10.57
CA TYR A 118 -11.44 -2.84 -10.84
C TYR A 118 -10.42 -2.26 -11.83
N LYS A 119 -9.44 -3.04 -12.29
CA LYS A 119 -8.38 -2.60 -13.22
C LYS A 119 -8.95 -1.87 -14.43
N GLN A 120 -9.88 -2.48 -15.16
CA GLN A 120 -10.42 -1.91 -16.40
C GLN A 120 -11.05 -0.52 -16.18
N ILE A 121 -11.78 -0.35 -15.08
CA ILE A 121 -12.39 0.93 -14.72
C ILE A 121 -11.30 1.94 -14.33
N LEU A 122 -10.35 1.55 -13.47
CA LEU A 122 -9.32 2.45 -12.95
C LEU A 122 -8.26 2.85 -13.99
N THR A 123 -8.06 2.04 -15.04
CA THR A 123 -7.15 2.37 -16.15
C THR A 123 -7.84 3.13 -17.28
N ASN A 124 -9.15 3.36 -17.21
CA ASN A 124 -9.86 4.17 -18.19
C ASN A 124 -9.43 5.64 -18.06
N SER A 125 -9.13 6.29 -19.20
CA SER A 125 -8.67 7.68 -19.24
C SER A 125 -9.65 8.67 -18.60
N ASN A 126 -10.96 8.42 -18.72
CA ASN A 126 -12.00 9.29 -18.18
C ASN A 126 -12.19 9.11 -16.66
N THR A 127 -11.71 8.01 -16.09
CA THR A 127 -11.85 7.75 -14.65
C THR A 127 -11.12 8.79 -13.82
N ASN A 128 -9.90 9.13 -14.20
CA ASN A 128 -9.12 10.16 -13.49
C ASN A 128 -9.84 11.50 -13.48
N PHE A 129 -10.38 11.92 -14.62
CA PHE A 129 -11.16 13.15 -14.73
C PHE A 129 -12.36 13.14 -13.77
N LEU A 130 -13.14 12.06 -13.75
CA LEU A 130 -14.29 11.93 -12.84
C LEU A 130 -13.88 11.94 -11.36
N LEU A 131 -12.80 11.23 -11.01
CA LEU A 131 -12.29 11.20 -9.64
C LEU A 131 -11.81 12.59 -9.18
N THR A 132 -11.04 13.31 -10.01
CA THR A 132 -10.56 14.65 -9.69
C THR A 132 -11.71 15.65 -9.58
N MET A 133 -12.67 15.63 -10.51
CA MET A 133 -13.82 16.55 -10.50
C MET A 133 -14.73 16.38 -9.26
N ASN A 134 -14.73 15.20 -8.66
CA ASN A 134 -15.59 14.88 -7.51
C ASN A 134 -14.79 14.61 -6.23
N MET A 135 -13.51 14.99 -6.19
CA MET A 135 -12.59 14.69 -5.10
C MET A 135 -13.16 15.06 -3.71
N PRO A 136 -13.75 16.25 -3.48
CA PRO A 136 -14.29 16.59 -2.15
C PRO A 136 -15.36 15.62 -1.65
N ASN A 137 -16.27 15.20 -2.54
CA ASN A 137 -17.33 14.26 -2.21
C ASN A 137 -16.77 12.86 -1.91
N LEU A 138 -15.74 12.44 -2.66
CA LEU A 138 -15.08 11.15 -2.44
C LEU A 138 -14.31 11.11 -1.13
N LEU A 139 -13.61 12.19 -0.78
CA LEU A 139 -12.90 12.30 0.50
C LEU A 139 -13.87 12.26 1.68
N GLN A 140 -15.00 12.96 1.57
CA GLN A 140 -16.07 12.90 2.57
C GLN A 140 -16.64 11.48 2.69
N LEU A 141 -16.86 10.81 1.56
CA LEU A 141 -17.39 9.45 1.52
C LEU A 141 -16.44 8.45 2.20
N ILE A 142 -15.14 8.50 1.88
CA ILE A 142 -14.14 7.60 2.45
C ILE A 142 -13.93 7.87 3.95
N SER A 143 -13.99 9.13 4.36
CA SER A 143 -13.80 9.50 5.77
C SER A 143 -15.00 9.11 6.63
N ASN A 144 -16.21 9.16 6.06
CA ASN A 144 -17.45 8.84 6.76
C ASN A 144 -17.89 7.41 6.46
N ALA A 145 -17.33 6.45 7.20
CA ALA A 145 -17.70 5.03 7.08
C ALA A 145 -19.21 4.79 7.23
N SER A 146 -19.95 5.69 7.88
CA SER A 146 -21.40 5.63 8.09
C SER A 146 -22.24 6.03 6.87
N SER A 147 -21.66 6.74 5.90
CA SER A 147 -22.40 7.28 4.75
C SER A 147 -23.08 6.17 3.94
N SER A 148 -24.27 6.46 3.41
CA SER A 148 -24.93 5.60 2.43
C SER A 148 -24.31 5.82 1.05
N VAL A 149 -24.42 4.83 0.18
CA VAL A 149 -23.97 4.91 -1.23
C VAL A 149 -24.82 5.91 -2.02
N ASP A 150 -25.90 6.44 -1.44
CA ASP A 150 -26.84 7.31 -2.14
C ASP A 150 -26.33 8.75 -2.27
N THR A 151 -25.17 9.07 -1.68
CA THR A 151 -24.52 10.38 -1.81
C THR A 151 -23.73 10.55 -3.12
N PHE A 152 -23.71 9.56 -4.02
CA PHE A 152 -23.08 9.73 -5.34
C PHE A 152 -23.88 10.70 -6.21
N PRO A 153 -23.22 11.61 -6.96
CA PRO A 153 -23.89 12.49 -7.90
C PRO A 153 -24.74 11.70 -8.91
N SER A 154 -25.98 12.13 -9.15
CA SER A 154 -26.92 11.42 -10.02
C SER A 154 -26.43 11.28 -11.47
N ASN A 155 -25.63 12.23 -11.95
CA ASN A 155 -25.00 12.19 -13.27
C ASN A 155 -23.95 11.06 -13.41
N TRP A 156 -23.40 10.52 -12.33
CA TRP A 156 -22.51 9.35 -12.40
C TRP A 156 -23.24 8.10 -12.83
N CYS A 157 -24.54 8.00 -12.51
CA CYS A 157 -25.33 6.81 -12.82
C CYS A 157 -25.65 6.67 -14.31
N GLN A 158 -25.39 7.70 -15.12
CA GLN A 158 -25.64 7.69 -16.56
C GLN A 158 -24.42 7.22 -17.37
N LEU A 159 -23.21 7.28 -16.80
CA LEU A 159 -21.98 6.87 -17.45
C LEU A 159 -21.54 5.49 -16.95
N GLU A 160 -21.13 4.61 -17.85
CA GLU A 160 -20.65 3.26 -17.50
C GLU A 160 -19.52 3.30 -16.45
N ILE A 161 -18.58 4.25 -16.61
CA ILE A 161 -17.48 4.47 -15.67
C ILE A 161 -18.00 4.92 -14.31
N GLY A 162 -19.01 5.80 -14.28
CA GLY A 162 -19.62 6.27 -13.03
C GLY A 162 -20.35 5.15 -12.29
N ILE A 163 -21.03 4.25 -13.00
CA ILE A 163 -21.59 3.02 -12.43
C ILE A 163 -20.47 2.14 -11.83
N GLY A 164 -19.38 1.96 -12.58
CA GLY A 164 -18.21 1.21 -12.13
C GLY A 164 -17.58 1.78 -10.85
N LEU A 165 -17.40 3.10 -10.79
CA LEU A 165 -16.88 3.80 -9.61
C LEU A 165 -17.84 3.70 -8.42
N ARG A 166 -19.16 3.90 -8.64
CA ARG A 166 -20.16 3.71 -7.59
C ARG A 166 -20.10 2.31 -6.99
N ASN A 167 -19.97 1.28 -7.84
CA ASN A 167 -19.82 -0.11 -7.40
C ASN A 167 -18.52 -0.35 -6.63
N LEU A 168 -17.42 0.28 -7.04
CA LEU A 168 -16.12 0.23 -6.36
C LEU A 168 -16.22 0.82 -4.95
N PHE A 169 -16.68 2.07 -4.82
CA PHE A 169 -16.77 2.73 -3.53
C PHE A 169 -17.84 2.11 -2.63
N GLY A 170 -18.99 1.70 -3.19
CA GLY A 170 -20.00 0.95 -2.44
C GLY A 170 -19.47 -0.40 -1.93
N HIS A 171 -18.58 -1.06 -2.66
CA HIS A 171 -17.89 -2.25 -2.17
C HIS A 171 -16.91 -1.90 -1.05
N PHE A 172 -16.07 -0.87 -1.22
CA PHE A 172 -15.14 -0.39 -0.20
C PHE A 172 -15.84 -0.06 1.13
N LEU A 173 -16.96 0.68 1.07
CA LEU A 173 -17.71 1.07 2.27
C LEU A 173 -18.31 -0.14 3.00
N ARG A 174 -18.81 -1.14 2.26
CA ARG A 174 -19.33 -2.38 2.86
C ARG A 174 -18.23 -3.15 3.60
N VAL A 175 -17.06 -3.33 2.95
CA VAL A 175 -15.91 -3.99 3.58
C VAL A 175 -15.43 -3.21 4.82
N SER A 176 -15.38 -1.88 4.72
CA SER A 176 -14.95 -1.01 5.82
C SER A 176 -15.90 -1.07 7.03
N LYS A 177 -17.22 -1.12 6.78
CA LYS A 177 -18.24 -1.28 7.83
C LYS A 177 -18.10 -2.62 8.55
N SER A 178 -17.88 -3.71 7.80
CA SER A 178 -17.71 -5.04 8.40
C SER A 178 -16.48 -5.15 9.30
N GLN A 179 -15.40 -4.41 9.00
CA GLN A 179 -14.19 -4.37 9.83
C GLN A 179 -14.32 -3.45 11.06
N ALA A 180 -15.27 -2.51 11.04
CA ALA A 180 -15.51 -1.56 12.13
C ALA A 180 -16.48 -2.11 13.21
N ALA A 181 -17.15 -3.23 12.96
CA ALA A 181 -18.02 -3.86 13.95
C ALA A 181 -17.17 -4.41 15.11
N PRO A 182 -17.49 -4.04 16.37
CA PRO A 182 -16.69 -4.46 17.51
C PRO A 182 -16.80 -5.97 17.69
N GLU A 183 -15.67 -6.62 17.98
CA GLU A 183 -15.65 -7.90 18.69
C GLU A 183 -16.66 -7.78 19.84
N ILE A 184 -17.78 -8.49 19.70
CA ILE A 184 -18.74 -8.66 20.79
C ILE A 184 -17.92 -9.14 21.97
N GLN A 185 -17.93 -8.35 23.03
CA GLN A 185 -17.36 -8.71 24.32
C GLN A 185 -17.86 -10.11 24.67
N HIS A 186 -16.99 -11.11 24.55
CA HIS A 186 -17.11 -12.34 25.33
C HIS A 186 -16.96 -11.92 26.79
N SER A 187 -18.05 -11.40 27.36
CA SER A 187 -18.29 -11.56 28.78
C SER A 187 -18.28 -13.06 29.02
N LEU A 188 -17.23 -13.53 29.67
CA LEU A 188 -17.17 -14.86 30.26
C LEU A 188 -18.28 -14.92 31.32
N SER A 189 -19.52 -15.19 30.90
CA SER A 189 -20.50 -15.76 31.80
C SER A 189 -20.03 -17.17 32.11
N VAL A 190 -19.51 -17.32 33.33
CA VAL A 190 -19.27 -18.62 33.95
C VAL A 190 -20.55 -19.45 33.80
N PRO A 191 -20.52 -20.63 33.16
CA PRO A 191 -21.71 -21.44 33.01
C PRO A 191 -22.08 -21.99 34.38
N ASN A 192 -23.21 -21.53 34.92
CA ASN A 192 -23.86 -22.18 36.03
C ASN A 192 -24.44 -23.50 35.50
N ILE A 193 -23.78 -24.61 35.82
CA ILE A 193 -24.19 -25.96 35.45
C ILE A 193 -25.50 -26.26 36.19
N VAL A 194 -26.62 -26.16 35.48
CA VAL A 194 -27.85 -26.87 35.86
C VAL A 194 -28.31 -27.67 34.65
N ASN A 195 -28.20 -28.98 34.82
CA ASN A 195 -28.64 -30.02 33.91
C ASN A 195 -30.08 -29.81 33.47
N SER A 196 -30.32 -29.86 32.16
CA SER A 196 -31.62 -30.28 31.61
C SER A 196 -31.38 -30.87 30.22
N ILE A 197 -31.37 -32.20 30.21
CA ILE A 197 -31.41 -33.09 29.07
C ILE A 197 -32.73 -32.87 28.35
N THR A 198 -32.70 -32.56 27.05
CA THR A 198 -33.80 -32.96 26.15
C THR A 198 -33.28 -33.10 24.72
N ASP A 199 -33.40 -34.33 24.24
CA ASP A 199 -33.28 -34.76 22.84
C ASP A 199 -34.32 -34.09 21.93
N CYS A 200 -33.94 -33.87 20.66
CA CYS A 200 -34.82 -33.93 19.48
C CYS A 200 -33.93 -33.69 18.24
N SER A 201 -33.51 -34.74 17.54
CA SER A 201 -34.21 -35.38 16.41
C SER A 201 -34.14 -34.58 15.11
N ALA A 202 -33.55 -35.27 14.13
CA ALA A 202 -33.39 -34.98 12.73
C ALA A 202 -34.66 -34.50 12.01
N ASN A 203 -34.46 -33.75 10.92
CA ASN A 203 -35.18 -34.03 9.68
C ASN A 203 -34.43 -33.51 8.44
N GLU A 204 -34.31 -34.42 7.47
CA GLU A 204 -33.95 -34.20 6.07
C GLU A 204 -35.04 -33.40 5.32
N GLN A 205 -34.64 -32.75 4.21
CA GLN A 205 -35.25 -32.79 2.87
C GLN A 205 -34.67 -31.64 2.02
N MET A 206 -33.93 -31.94 0.94
CA MET A 206 -34.35 -32.12 -0.46
C MET A 206 -34.97 -30.88 -1.14
N SER A 207 -34.32 -30.41 -2.23
CA SER A 207 -34.89 -30.12 -3.57
C SER A 207 -33.95 -29.14 -4.32
N ILE A 208 -33.17 -29.58 -5.33
CA ILE A 208 -33.46 -29.60 -6.78
C ILE A 208 -34.05 -28.29 -7.33
N GLY A 209 -33.38 -27.70 -8.33
CA GLY A 209 -33.94 -26.62 -9.15
C GLY A 209 -32.94 -25.97 -10.13
N SER A 210 -32.54 -26.70 -11.17
CA SER A 210 -31.80 -26.18 -12.34
C SER A 210 -32.68 -25.24 -13.18
N SER A 211 -32.10 -24.20 -13.79
CA SER A 211 -32.54 -23.63 -15.08
C SER A 211 -31.48 -22.70 -15.66
N ASN A 212 -30.86 -23.16 -16.75
CA ASN A 212 -30.04 -22.36 -17.66
C ASN A 212 -30.94 -21.47 -18.52
N LEU A 213 -30.55 -20.21 -18.72
CA LEU A 213 -31.04 -19.39 -19.83
C LEU A 213 -29.84 -18.73 -20.50
N GLU A 214 -29.44 -19.32 -21.63
CA GLU A 214 -28.58 -18.70 -22.63
C GLU A 214 -29.43 -17.73 -23.45
N MET A 215 -29.03 -16.46 -23.53
CA MET A 215 -29.47 -15.57 -24.60
C MET A 215 -28.25 -14.90 -25.22
N ASN A 216 -27.97 -15.33 -26.44
CA ASN A 216 -27.06 -14.70 -27.39
C ASN A 216 -27.71 -13.39 -27.89
N SER A 217 -26.96 -12.31 -27.87
CA SER A 217 -27.28 -11.10 -28.63
C SER A 217 -26.01 -10.57 -29.28
N GLU A 218 -25.88 -10.86 -30.56
CA GLU A 218 -24.94 -10.18 -31.47
C GLU A 218 -25.30 -8.69 -31.53
N PHE A 219 -24.31 -7.81 -31.34
CA PHE A 219 -24.46 -6.40 -31.69
C PHE A 219 -23.20 -5.90 -32.38
N SER A 220 -23.41 -5.44 -33.61
CA SER A 220 -22.41 -4.96 -34.57
C SER A 220 -21.76 -3.67 -34.12
N ALA A 221 -20.45 -3.58 -34.34
CA ALA A 221 -19.63 -2.38 -34.11
C ALA A 221 -19.80 -1.36 -35.25
N PRO A 222 -19.84 -0.05 -34.95
CA PRO A 222 -19.50 0.99 -35.90
C PRO A 222 -18.06 1.47 -35.71
N THR A 223 -17.30 1.36 -36.80
CA THR A 223 -16.00 1.98 -37.06
C THR A 223 -16.12 3.50 -37.14
N SER A 224 -15.25 4.22 -36.42
CA SER A 224 -15.01 5.65 -36.64
C SER A 224 -13.52 5.97 -36.47
N ASP A 225 -12.96 6.63 -37.49
CA ASP A 225 -11.56 7.00 -37.67
C ASP A 225 -11.01 7.96 -36.59
N PRO A 226 -9.69 7.94 -36.32
CA PRO A 226 -9.05 8.82 -35.35
C PRO A 226 -8.76 10.21 -35.95
N MET A 227 -9.20 11.26 -35.25
CA MET A 227 -8.73 12.64 -35.49
C MET A 227 -7.36 12.87 -34.83
N GLU A 228 -6.42 13.39 -35.62
CA GLU A 228 -5.13 13.93 -35.18
C GLU A 228 -5.33 15.09 -34.20
N VAL A 229 -4.73 14.99 -33.00
CA VAL A 229 -4.60 16.10 -32.06
C VAL A 229 -3.14 16.52 -31.97
N SER A 230 -2.88 17.74 -32.41
CA SER A 230 -1.59 18.43 -32.35
C SER A 230 -1.19 18.74 -30.90
N VAL A 231 0.02 18.32 -30.50
CA VAL A 231 0.59 18.51 -29.17
C VAL A 231 1.43 19.79 -29.14
N ALA A 232 1.10 20.73 -28.25
CA ALA A 232 1.93 21.89 -27.97
C ALA A 232 3.07 21.52 -26.98
N PRO A 233 4.26 22.17 -27.10
CA PRO A 233 5.41 21.85 -26.26
C PRO A 233 5.29 22.41 -24.83
N ASP A 234 5.69 21.57 -23.87
CA ASP A 234 5.73 21.83 -22.43
C ASP A 234 6.81 22.88 -22.05
N PRO A 235 6.56 23.78 -21.08
CA PRO A 235 7.57 24.69 -20.55
C PRO A 235 8.50 23.99 -19.54
N THR A 236 9.79 24.08 -19.81
CA THR A 236 10.89 23.66 -18.93
C THR A 236 10.91 24.50 -17.66
N TYR A 237 10.56 23.89 -16.52
CA TYR A 237 10.83 24.45 -15.20
C TYR A 237 12.18 23.94 -14.66
N THR A 238 13.14 24.84 -14.55
CA THR A 238 14.36 24.64 -13.75
C THR A 238 14.03 24.90 -12.28
N TYR A 239 14.31 23.92 -11.41
CA TYR A 239 14.23 24.09 -9.95
C TYR A 239 15.57 23.75 -9.31
N SER A 240 16.03 24.68 -8.47
CA SER A 240 17.22 24.60 -7.63
C SER A 240 17.11 23.47 -6.61
N ASN A 241 18.18 22.69 -6.49
CA ASN A 241 18.40 21.66 -5.49
C ASN A 241 18.94 22.31 -4.22
N ASP A 242 18.07 22.67 -3.28
CA ASP A 242 18.48 23.01 -1.92
C ASP A 242 17.78 22.03 -0.97
N ASN A 243 18.55 21.38 -0.08
CA ASN A 243 18.17 20.36 0.94
C ASN A 243 18.50 18.88 0.65
N LEU A 244 19.68 18.58 0.08
CA LEU A 244 20.22 17.20 0.07
C LEU A 244 21.31 16.93 1.12
N ASP A 245 21.81 17.97 1.81
CA ASP A 245 23.03 17.85 2.64
C ASP A 245 22.85 17.08 3.96
N ASP A 246 21.61 16.85 4.43
CA ASP A 246 21.36 16.12 5.69
C ASP A 246 21.45 14.58 5.55
N PHE A 247 21.67 14.05 4.34
CA PHE A 247 21.73 12.59 4.12
C PHE A 247 23.16 12.04 4.11
N ASP A 248 24.13 12.81 3.63
CA ASP A 248 25.54 12.39 3.54
C ASP A 248 26.20 12.24 4.93
N ASP A 249 25.82 13.07 5.90
CA ASP A 249 26.31 13.00 7.29
C ASP A 249 25.91 11.70 8.03
N PHE A 250 24.91 10.96 7.54
CA PHE A 250 24.45 9.73 8.19
C PHE A 250 25.16 8.47 7.70
N LEU A 251 25.56 8.41 6.42
CA LEU A 251 26.34 7.29 5.90
C LEU A 251 27.76 7.27 6.48
N LEU A 252 28.29 8.44 6.86
CA LEU A 252 29.59 8.58 7.49
C LEU A 252 29.56 8.33 9.02
N ASN A 253 28.44 8.57 9.71
CA ASN A 253 28.35 8.45 11.18
C ASN A 253 27.95 7.08 11.75
N GLN A 254 27.78 6.03 10.92
CA GLN A 254 27.55 4.66 11.42
C GLN A 254 28.86 3.87 11.67
N GLY A 255 30.03 4.50 11.49
CA GLY A 255 31.34 3.84 11.51
C GLY A 255 32.15 3.93 12.81
N GLU A 256 31.81 4.80 13.76
CA GLU A 256 32.58 4.91 15.01
C GLU A 256 32.05 3.95 16.08
N ILE A 257 32.49 2.69 16.00
CA ILE A 257 32.46 1.77 17.15
C ILE A 257 33.61 2.20 18.07
N PRO A 258 33.38 2.52 19.35
CA PRO A 258 34.44 2.90 20.27
C PRO A 258 35.48 1.78 20.32
N SER A 259 36.74 2.13 20.03
CA SER A 259 37.88 1.24 20.21
C SER A 259 37.89 0.71 21.64
N PRO A 260 38.05 -0.60 21.87
CA PRO A 260 38.27 -1.10 23.23
C PRO A 260 39.58 -0.51 23.72
N SER A 261 39.50 0.35 24.74
CA SER A 261 40.65 0.82 25.49
C SER A 261 41.30 -0.39 26.16
N ASN A 262 42.49 -0.76 25.69
CA ASN A 262 43.37 -1.67 26.39
C ASN A 262 43.93 -0.97 27.63
N ASP A 263 43.10 -0.78 28.64
CA ASP A 263 43.59 -0.54 29.99
C ASP A 263 43.32 -1.82 30.79
N VAL A 264 44.36 -2.65 30.75
CA VAL A 264 44.63 -3.67 31.75
C VAL A 264 44.93 -2.93 33.04
N ASP A 265 44.04 -3.03 34.03
CA ASP A 265 44.45 -2.98 35.42
C ASP A 265 43.76 -4.08 36.21
N GLN A 266 44.60 -4.70 37.04
CA GLN A 266 44.36 -5.89 37.83
C GLN A 266 43.57 -5.56 39.11
N MET A 267 43.15 -6.63 39.81
CA MET A 267 42.58 -6.68 41.17
C MET A 267 41.08 -6.31 41.23
N GLU A 268 40.20 -7.01 41.96
CA GLU A 268 40.41 -7.78 43.18
C GLU A 268 39.28 -8.82 43.35
N PHE A 269 39.61 -9.93 43.99
CA PHE A 269 38.69 -10.95 44.48
C PHE A 269 37.86 -10.42 45.67
N ALA A 270 36.55 -10.68 45.68
CA ALA A 270 35.73 -10.93 46.88
C ALA A 270 34.37 -11.48 46.43
N GLU A 271 34.09 -12.77 46.66
CA GLU A 271 33.14 -13.23 47.69
C GLU A 271 31.84 -12.42 47.74
N TYR A 272 30.71 -13.05 47.37
CA TYR A 272 29.70 -13.42 48.37
C TYR A 272 28.66 -14.40 47.80
N ILE A 273 28.40 -15.41 48.62
CA ILE A 273 27.31 -16.37 48.57
C ILE A 273 25.99 -15.65 48.95
N ILE A 274 24.91 -15.91 48.21
CA ILE A 274 23.60 -16.49 48.61
C ILE A 274 22.76 -16.60 47.34
#